data_AF-A0A350V467-F1
#
_entry.id   AF-A0A350V467-F1
#
_cell.length_a   1.000
_cell.length_b   1.000
_cell.length_c   1.000
_cell.angle_alpha   90.00
_cell.angle_beta   90.00
_cell.angle_gamma   90.00
#
_symmetry.space_group_name_H-M   'P 1'
#
loop_
_entity.id
_entity.type
_entity.pdbx_description
1 polymer ?
#
loop_
_entity_poly.entity_id
_entity_poly.type
_entity_poly.pdbx_seq_one_letter_code
_entity_poly.pdbx_strand_id
1 'polypeptide(L)'
;MNSGDLNFRREHFQLLRENFERGTYKGIRNFVDHINYLNVTVTGLDAGEIKWVEEFILKYKPELDDSNRENSFNFANALVYYKKGDYDEALNKAAKVKTDDLSYKHQLKSLYMKIYFEMNVIEPFYSHVDSYRHFLLNEKHIPENTRNSINNYVNFTKKLFDIKIRSSAKDFEIHKVRKELLESKAIVNKLWLLDKVTEIENSLPG
;
A
#
# COMPACT_ATOMS: atom_id res chain seq x y z
N MET A 1 -6.29 -14.13 -7.42
CA MET A 1 -7.32 -13.14 -7.04
C MET A 1 -8.71 -13.75 -7.25
N ASN A 2 -9.51 -13.99 -6.20
CA ASN A 2 -10.87 -14.53 -6.35
C ASN A 2 -11.82 -13.41 -6.79
N SER A 3 -12.71 -13.70 -7.74
CA SER A 3 -13.68 -12.76 -8.31
C SER A 3 -14.56 -12.05 -7.25
N GLY A 4 -14.85 -12.73 -6.13
CA GLY A 4 -15.64 -12.15 -5.03
C GLY A 4 -14.97 -10.98 -4.30
N ASP A 5 -13.64 -10.99 -4.16
CA ASP A 5 -12.89 -9.93 -3.46
C ASP A 5 -12.78 -8.66 -4.32
N LEU A 6 -12.65 -8.82 -5.64
CA LEU A 6 -12.65 -7.70 -6.58
C LEU A 6 -14.03 -7.03 -6.66
N ASN A 7 -15.11 -7.81 -6.67
CA ASN A 7 -16.47 -7.28 -6.69
C ASN A 7 -16.78 -6.48 -5.41
N PHE A 8 -16.40 -7.01 -4.23
CA PHE A 8 -16.54 -6.28 -2.98
C PHE A 8 -15.77 -4.95 -2.97
N ARG A 9 -14.53 -4.95 -3.47
CA ARG A 9 -13.74 -3.70 -3.58
C ARG A 9 -14.38 -2.67 -4.51
N ARG A 10 -14.96 -3.12 -5.62
CA ARG A 10 -15.69 -2.26 -6.56
C ARG A 10 -16.95 -1.68 -5.94
N GLU A 11 -17.74 -2.47 -5.23
CA GLU A 11 -18.92 -2.00 -4.51
C GLU A 11 -18.55 -0.97 -3.44
N HIS A 12 -17.51 -1.25 -2.64
CA HIS A 12 -17.03 -0.31 -1.63
C HIS A 12 -16.54 1.01 -2.26
N PHE A 13 -15.79 0.93 -3.36
CA PHE A 13 -15.37 2.10 -4.11
C PHE A 13 -16.57 2.88 -4.67
N GLN A 14 -17.59 2.21 -5.20
CA GLN A 14 -18.80 2.85 -5.72
C GLN A 14 -19.50 3.68 -4.64
N LEU A 15 -19.65 3.15 -3.42
CA LEU A 15 -20.23 3.90 -2.30
C LEU A 15 -19.42 5.15 -1.94
N LEU A 16 -18.09 5.02 -1.92
CA LEU A 16 -17.20 6.17 -1.66
C LEU A 16 -17.27 7.21 -2.77
N ARG A 17 -17.26 6.76 -4.04
CA ARG A 17 -17.39 7.61 -5.22
C ARG A 17 -18.71 8.39 -5.21
N GLU A 18 -19.83 7.72 -4.92
CA GLU A 18 -21.14 8.36 -4.84
C GLU A 18 -21.18 9.46 -3.77
N ASN A 19 -20.52 9.28 -2.63
CA ASN A 19 -20.42 10.32 -1.61
C ASN A 19 -19.72 11.59 -2.12
N PHE A 20 -18.70 11.43 -2.97
CA PHE A 20 -17.99 12.56 -3.57
C PHE A 20 -18.77 13.22 -4.71
N GLU A 21 -19.45 12.43 -5.53
CA GLU A 21 -20.28 12.92 -6.64
C GLU A 21 -21.54 13.64 -6.14
N ARG A 22 -22.13 13.19 -5.03
CA ARG A 22 -23.31 13.82 -4.39
C ARG A 22 -22.98 15.00 -3.48
N GLY A 23 -21.70 15.29 -3.24
CA GLY A 23 -21.28 16.41 -2.40
C GLY A 23 -21.42 16.20 -0.89
N THR A 24 -21.71 14.99 -0.43
CA THR A 24 -21.93 14.67 1.00
C THR A 24 -20.62 14.39 1.76
N TYR A 25 -19.49 14.31 1.06
CA TYR A 25 -18.17 13.94 1.58
C TYR A 25 -17.58 14.89 2.63
N LYS A 26 -18.06 16.14 2.72
CA LYS A 26 -17.56 17.14 3.69
C LYS A 26 -18.16 16.96 5.09
N GLY A 27 -19.28 16.25 5.21
CA GLY A 27 -20.00 16.12 6.48
C GLY A 27 -20.32 17.49 7.09
N ILE A 28 -19.91 17.70 8.35
CA ILE A 28 -20.06 18.99 9.08
C ILE A 28 -18.88 19.94 8.81
N ARG A 29 -17.80 19.46 8.18
CA ARG A 29 -16.61 20.26 7.88
C ARG A 29 -16.80 21.02 6.57
N ASN A 30 -15.99 22.06 6.34
CA ASN A 30 -15.98 22.80 5.07
C ASN A 30 -14.90 22.29 4.08
N PHE A 31 -14.13 21.27 4.48
CA PHE A 31 -12.99 20.72 3.74
C PHE A 31 -13.08 19.20 3.61
N VAL A 32 -12.36 18.64 2.63
CA VAL A 32 -12.14 17.20 2.48
C VAL A 32 -11.10 16.75 3.51
N ASP A 33 -11.48 15.82 4.37
CA ASP A 33 -10.53 15.17 5.27
C ASP A 33 -9.52 14.31 4.48
N HIS A 34 -8.24 14.47 4.76
CA HIS A 34 -7.17 13.77 4.04
C HIS A 34 -7.27 12.24 4.13
N ILE A 35 -7.80 11.68 5.22
CA ILE A 35 -7.96 10.22 5.38
C ILE A 35 -9.01 9.75 4.38
N ASN A 36 -10.15 10.46 4.28
CA ASN A 36 -11.19 10.14 3.31
C ASN A 36 -10.67 10.24 1.88
N TYR A 37 -9.94 11.31 1.57
CA TYR A 37 -9.32 11.50 0.24
C TYR A 37 -8.39 10.34 -0.15
N LEU A 38 -7.50 9.92 0.76
CA LEU A 38 -6.59 8.80 0.52
C LEU A 38 -7.33 7.47 0.46
N ASN A 39 -8.36 7.26 1.26
CA ASN A 39 -9.18 6.05 1.21
C ASN A 39 -9.88 5.88 -0.14
N VAL A 40 -10.47 6.96 -0.69
CA VAL A 40 -11.06 6.94 -2.03
C VAL A 40 -10.00 6.67 -3.10
N THR A 41 -8.82 7.28 -2.95
CA THR A 41 -7.68 7.03 -3.85
C THR A 41 -7.29 5.55 -3.86
N VAL A 42 -7.04 4.96 -2.68
CA VAL A 42 -6.62 3.55 -2.56
C VAL A 42 -7.69 2.60 -3.08
N THR A 43 -8.95 2.79 -2.67
CA THR A 43 -10.05 1.91 -3.09
C THR A 43 -10.32 2.00 -4.60
N GLY A 44 -10.24 3.19 -5.20
CA GLY A 44 -10.37 3.36 -6.65
C GLY A 44 -9.23 2.69 -7.42
N LEU A 45 -7.99 2.82 -6.94
CA LEU A 45 -6.84 2.14 -7.55
C LEU A 45 -6.96 0.61 -7.43
N ASP A 46 -7.44 0.09 -6.30
CA ASP A 46 -7.66 -1.34 -6.10
C ASP A 46 -8.83 -1.89 -6.92
N ALA A 47 -9.83 -1.05 -7.23
CA ALA A 47 -10.92 -1.36 -8.15
C ALA A 47 -10.49 -1.35 -9.64
N GLY A 48 -9.30 -0.80 -9.94
CA GLY A 48 -8.76 -0.65 -11.30
C GLY A 48 -9.13 0.68 -11.98
N GLU A 49 -9.73 1.62 -11.25
CA GLU A 49 -10.30 2.88 -11.76
C GLU A 49 -9.23 3.99 -11.82
N ILE A 50 -8.07 3.70 -12.42
CA ILE A 50 -6.89 4.56 -12.37
C ILE A 50 -7.18 5.97 -12.92
N LYS A 51 -7.81 6.06 -14.11
CA LYS A 51 -8.11 7.35 -14.74
C LYS A 51 -9.04 8.21 -13.89
N TRP A 52 -10.08 7.59 -13.32
CA TRP A 52 -11.00 8.29 -12.44
C TRP A 52 -10.26 8.81 -11.19
N VAL A 53 -9.35 8.01 -10.62
CA VAL A 53 -8.56 8.46 -9.46
C VAL A 53 -7.67 9.65 -9.81
N GLU A 54 -7.05 9.67 -10.99
CA GLU A 54 -6.24 10.82 -11.45
C GLU A 54 -7.05 12.11 -11.54
N GLU A 55 -8.27 12.03 -12.08
CA GLU A 55 -9.19 13.16 -12.13
C GLU A 55 -9.65 13.58 -10.73
N PHE A 56 -9.99 12.60 -9.88
CA PHE A 56 -10.41 12.80 -8.50
C PHE A 56 -9.34 13.55 -7.68
N ILE A 57 -8.09 13.09 -7.71
CA ILE A 57 -7.03 13.67 -6.88
C ILE A 57 -6.75 15.12 -7.25
N LEU A 58 -6.85 15.47 -8.54
CA LEU A 58 -6.68 16.83 -9.03
C LEU A 58 -7.89 17.70 -8.66
N LYS A 59 -9.11 17.20 -8.89
CA LYS A 59 -10.37 17.91 -8.65
C LYS A 59 -10.52 18.32 -7.19
N TYR A 60 -10.25 17.40 -6.27
CA TYR A 60 -10.49 17.63 -4.83
C TYR A 60 -9.27 18.13 -4.06
N LYS A 61 -8.10 18.28 -4.71
CA LYS A 61 -6.90 18.87 -4.08
C LYS A 61 -7.18 20.24 -3.44
N PRO A 62 -7.85 21.21 -4.10
CA PRO A 62 -8.09 22.53 -3.52
C PRO A 62 -9.00 22.48 -2.28
N GLU A 63 -9.76 21.40 -2.13
CA GLU A 63 -10.73 21.24 -1.05
C GLU A 63 -10.15 20.54 0.19
N LEU A 64 -8.92 20.01 0.10
CA LEU A 64 -8.18 19.48 1.25
C LEU A 64 -7.83 20.59 2.24
N ASP A 65 -7.73 20.23 3.51
CA ASP A 65 -7.18 21.11 4.53
C ASP A 65 -5.75 21.56 4.19
N ASP A 66 -5.44 22.83 4.43
CA ASP A 66 -4.17 23.44 4.02
C ASP A 66 -2.94 22.71 4.61
N SER A 67 -3.05 22.18 5.84
CA SER A 67 -1.93 21.54 6.52
C SER A 67 -1.55 20.18 5.92
N ASN A 68 -2.51 19.42 5.38
CA ASN A 68 -2.25 18.11 4.76
C ASN A 68 -2.36 18.09 3.24
N ARG A 69 -2.78 19.19 2.58
CA ARG A 69 -3.03 19.24 1.13
C ARG A 69 -1.88 18.67 0.30
N GLU A 70 -0.68 19.24 0.43
CA GLU A 70 0.45 18.85 -0.42
C GLU A 70 0.95 17.44 -0.10
N ASN A 71 0.95 17.04 1.17
CA ASN A 71 1.33 15.68 1.56
C ASN A 71 0.38 14.64 0.98
N SER A 72 -0.93 14.87 1.15
CA SER A 72 -2.00 13.98 0.66
C SER A 72 -2.02 13.90 -0.86
N PHE A 73 -1.86 15.04 -1.53
CA PHE A 73 -1.77 15.06 -2.98
C PHE A 73 -0.53 14.32 -3.49
N ASN A 74 0.66 14.55 -2.91
CA ASN A 74 1.87 13.86 -3.33
C ASN A 74 1.79 12.35 -3.04
N PHE A 75 1.25 11.95 -1.89
CA PHE A 75 1.08 10.53 -1.59
C PHE A 75 0.07 9.86 -2.51
N ALA A 76 -1.06 10.51 -2.80
CA ALA A 76 -2.05 10.00 -3.74
C ALA A 76 -1.45 9.81 -5.15
N ASN A 77 -0.67 10.78 -5.62
CA ASN A 77 0.08 10.63 -6.88
C ASN A 77 1.07 9.47 -6.82
N ALA A 78 1.81 9.31 -5.73
CA ALA A 78 2.75 8.20 -5.57
C ALA A 78 2.05 6.83 -5.68
N LEU A 79 0.85 6.71 -5.12
CA LEU A 79 0.02 5.50 -5.25
C LEU A 79 -0.45 5.27 -6.70
N VAL A 80 -0.84 6.33 -7.42
CA VAL A 80 -1.20 6.25 -8.85
C VAL A 80 -0.02 5.75 -9.69
N TYR A 81 1.15 6.37 -9.56
CA TYR A 81 2.35 5.98 -10.31
C TYR A 81 2.77 4.55 -9.98
N TYR A 82 2.75 4.16 -8.70
CA TYR A 82 2.99 2.77 -8.29
C TYR A 82 2.01 1.80 -8.95
N LYS A 83 0.72 2.13 -9.01
CA LYS A 83 -0.29 1.28 -9.66
C LYS A 83 -0.09 1.17 -11.17
N LYS A 84 0.44 2.21 -11.81
CA LYS A 84 0.80 2.23 -13.24
C LYS A 84 2.11 1.49 -13.55
N GLY A 85 2.88 1.11 -12.53
CA GLY A 85 4.22 0.52 -12.70
C GLY A 85 5.32 1.55 -12.97
N ASP A 86 5.02 2.85 -12.85
CA ASP A 86 6.02 3.92 -12.96
C ASP A 86 6.65 4.17 -11.59
N TYR A 87 7.62 3.31 -11.26
CA TYR A 87 8.20 3.27 -9.93
C TYR A 87 9.09 4.48 -9.63
N ASP A 88 9.77 5.04 -10.62
CA ASP A 88 10.64 6.21 -10.43
C ASP A 88 9.82 7.45 -10.07
N GLU A 89 8.71 7.71 -10.77
CA GLU A 89 7.82 8.81 -10.41
C GLU A 89 7.09 8.53 -9.08
N ALA A 90 6.75 7.27 -8.79
CA ALA A 90 6.20 6.91 -7.48
C ALA A 90 7.15 7.29 -6.33
N LEU A 91 8.44 6.98 -6.47
CA LEU A 91 9.48 7.36 -5.50
C LEU A 91 9.65 8.89 -5.42
N ASN A 92 9.66 9.59 -6.56
CA ASN A 92 9.78 11.05 -6.62
C ASN A 92 8.65 11.74 -5.85
N LYS A 93 7.40 11.29 -6.04
CA LYS A 93 6.24 11.83 -5.31
C LYS A 93 6.26 11.43 -3.83
N ALA A 94 6.59 10.17 -3.52
CA ALA A 94 6.70 9.69 -2.15
C ALA A 94 7.73 10.48 -1.33
N ALA A 95 8.87 10.88 -1.94
CA ALA A 95 9.93 11.64 -1.27
C ALA A 95 9.50 13.06 -0.86
N LYS A 96 8.42 13.59 -1.43
CA LYS A 96 7.89 14.93 -1.12
C LYS A 96 6.94 14.92 0.08
N VAL A 97 6.50 13.75 0.53
CA VAL A 97 5.57 13.60 1.66
C VAL A 97 6.33 13.74 2.98
N LYS A 98 5.96 14.75 3.77
CA LYS A 98 6.53 15.04 5.10
C LYS A 98 5.43 14.99 6.14
N THR A 99 5.38 13.93 6.93
CA THR A 99 4.32 13.71 7.92
C THR A 99 4.90 13.20 9.22
N ASP A 100 4.35 13.69 10.34
CA ASP A 100 4.63 13.18 11.68
C ASP A 100 3.62 12.11 12.11
N ASP A 101 2.51 11.96 11.39
CA ASP A 101 1.49 10.96 11.66
C ASP A 101 2.05 9.54 11.46
N LEU A 102 1.89 8.69 12.48
CA LEU A 102 2.46 7.34 12.50
C LEU A 102 1.80 6.41 11.48
N SER A 103 0.49 6.55 11.25
CA SER A 103 -0.23 5.77 10.24
C SER A 103 0.28 6.13 8.84
N TYR A 104 0.50 7.41 8.61
CA TYR A 104 0.99 7.92 7.35
C TYR A 104 2.46 7.51 7.11
N LYS A 105 3.32 7.60 8.12
CA LYS A 105 4.69 7.05 8.07
C LYS A 105 4.70 5.55 7.75
N HIS A 106 3.81 4.77 8.35
CA HIS A 106 3.64 3.36 8.04
C HIS A 106 3.24 3.14 6.57
N GLN A 107 2.23 3.86 6.07
CA GLN A 107 1.77 3.73 4.70
C GLN A 107 2.87 4.10 3.68
N LEU A 108 3.61 5.17 3.92
CA LEU A 108 4.73 5.60 3.08
C LEU A 108 5.86 4.56 3.07
N LYS A 109 6.27 4.05 4.25
CA LYS A 109 7.26 2.96 4.34
C LYS A 109 6.76 1.69 3.67
N SER A 110 5.46 1.39 3.75
CA SER A 110 4.87 0.26 3.02
C SER A 110 5.00 0.45 1.51
N LEU A 111 4.70 1.65 0.99
CA LEU A 111 4.82 1.96 -0.43
C LEU A 111 6.26 1.81 -0.95
N TYR A 112 7.25 2.38 -0.26
CA TYR A 112 8.67 2.21 -0.61
C TYR A 112 9.07 0.73 -0.68
N MET A 113 8.67 -0.07 0.32
CA MET A 113 8.99 -1.49 0.36
C MET A 113 8.39 -2.25 -0.83
N LYS A 114 7.13 -1.93 -1.19
CA LYS A 114 6.47 -2.50 -2.36
C LYS A 114 7.19 -2.09 -3.64
N ILE A 115 7.53 -0.82 -3.81
CA ILE A 115 8.27 -0.33 -4.99
C ILE A 115 9.61 -1.07 -5.15
N TYR A 116 10.43 -1.13 -4.09
CA TYR A 116 11.72 -1.82 -4.17
C TYR A 116 11.58 -3.32 -4.45
N PHE A 117 10.51 -3.94 -3.93
CA PHE A 117 10.16 -5.33 -4.24
C PHE A 117 9.87 -5.52 -5.73
N GLU A 118 9.07 -4.63 -6.33
CA GLU A 118 8.72 -4.73 -7.76
C GLU A 118 9.92 -4.46 -8.66
N MET A 119 10.75 -3.47 -8.31
CA MET A 119 11.96 -3.12 -9.07
C MET A 119 13.09 -4.15 -8.96
N ASN A 120 12.99 -5.14 -8.07
CA ASN A 120 14.05 -6.13 -7.79
C ASN A 120 15.40 -5.51 -7.39
N VAL A 121 15.38 -4.32 -6.78
CA VAL A 121 16.58 -3.61 -6.33
C VAL A 121 17.02 -4.12 -4.96
N ILE A 122 18.01 -5.01 -4.95
CA ILE A 122 18.40 -5.80 -3.78
C ILE A 122 18.85 -4.93 -2.60
N GLU A 123 19.84 -4.07 -2.80
CA GLU A 123 20.41 -3.24 -1.73
C GLU A 123 19.39 -2.24 -1.15
N PRO A 124 18.67 -1.42 -1.97
CA PRO A 124 17.64 -0.53 -1.45
C PRO A 124 16.52 -1.27 -0.70
N PHE A 125 16.12 -2.46 -1.16
CA PHE A 125 15.11 -3.26 -0.48
C PHE A 125 15.55 -3.64 0.95
N TYR A 126 16.75 -4.20 1.12
CA TYR A 126 17.23 -4.60 2.44
C TYR A 126 17.51 -3.41 3.36
N SER A 127 18.12 -2.34 2.85
CA SER A 127 18.32 -1.11 3.63
C SER A 127 16.98 -0.53 4.12
N HIS A 128 15.94 -0.60 3.28
CA HIS A 128 14.61 -0.15 3.66
C HIS A 128 13.94 -1.06 4.69
N VAL A 129 14.08 -2.39 4.56
CA VAL A 129 13.61 -3.36 5.57
C VAL A 129 14.19 -3.04 6.96
N ASP A 130 15.48 -2.77 7.04
CA ASP A 130 16.14 -2.45 8.31
C ASP A 130 15.68 -1.09 8.85
N SER A 131 15.60 -0.07 8.00
CA SER A 131 15.02 1.24 8.37
C SER A 131 13.57 1.13 8.86
N TYR A 132 12.78 0.23 8.28
CA TYR A 132 11.40 -0.01 8.70
C TYR A 132 11.35 -0.65 10.09
N ARG A 133 12.17 -1.67 10.33
CA ARG A 133 12.28 -2.31 11.66
C ARG A 133 12.74 -1.33 12.73
N HIS A 134 13.74 -0.49 12.44
CA HIS A 134 14.19 0.55 13.35
C HIS A 134 13.10 1.57 13.68
N PHE A 135 12.32 2.01 12.69
CA PHE A 135 11.16 2.86 12.91
C PHE A 135 10.16 2.21 13.87
N LEU A 136 9.82 0.94 13.63
CA LEU A 136 8.89 0.22 14.49
C LEU A 136 9.44 0.13 15.91
N LEU A 137 10.70 -0.28 16.08
CA LEU A 137 11.35 -0.39 17.39
C LEU A 137 11.30 0.92 18.19
N ASN A 138 11.59 2.05 17.55
CA ASN A 138 11.76 3.34 18.22
C ASN A 138 10.43 4.04 18.54
N GLU A 139 9.37 3.81 17.76
CA GLU A 139 8.10 4.51 17.94
C GLU A 139 7.22 3.88 19.01
N LYS A 140 7.38 4.31 20.26
CA LYS A 140 6.69 3.74 21.43
C LYS A 140 5.17 3.91 21.42
N HIS A 141 4.66 4.88 20.65
CA HIS A 141 3.23 5.17 20.55
C HIS A 141 2.47 4.22 19.61
N ILE A 142 3.16 3.35 18.86
CA ILE A 142 2.49 2.33 18.04
C ILE A 142 1.98 1.21 18.96
N PRO A 143 0.66 0.94 19.00
CA PRO A 143 0.08 -0.13 19.81
C PRO A 143 0.71 -1.49 19.48
N GLU A 144 0.88 -2.34 20.48
CA GLU A 144 1.59 -3.63 20.34
C GLU A 144 1.00 -4.51 19.23
N ASN A 145 -0.32 -4.65 19.17
CA ASN A 145 -1.00 -5.43 18.13
C ASN A 145 -0.71 -4.88 16.72
N THR A 146 -0.69 -3.55 16.58
CA THR A 146 -0.36 -2.88 15.30
C THR A 146 1.10 -3.12 14.94
N ARG A 147 2.01 -2.94 15.90
CA ARG A 147 3.45 -3.20 15.74
C ARG A 147 3.71 -4.64 15.29
N ASN A 148 3.09 -5.61 15.95
CA ASN A 148 3.22 -7.04 15.60
C ASN A 148 2.69 -7.31 14.20
N SER A 149 1.56 -6.72 13.83
CA SER A 149 0.98 -6.83 12.49
C SER A 149 1.89 -6.26 11.40
N ILE A 150 2.55 -5.13 11.65
CA ILE A 150 3.51 -4.52 10.71
C ILE A 150 4.82 -5.33 10.66
N ASN A 151 5.33 -5.79 11.80
CA ASN A 151 6.53 -6.65 11.86
C ASN A 151 6.33 -7.93 11.05
N ASN A 152 5.16 -8.58 11.19
CA ASN A 152 4.80 -9.74 10.39
C ASN A 152 4.84 -9.40 8.90
N TYR A 153 4.21 -8.29 8.49
CA TYR A 153 4.24 -7.83 7.11
C TYR A 153 5.67 -7.63 6.57
N VAL A 154 6.54 -6.95 7.31
CA VAL A 154 7.95 -6.73 6.91
C VAL A 154 8.70 -8.06 6.79
N ASN A 155 8.51 -8.97 7.75
CA ASN A 155 9.16 -10.28 7.75
C ASN A 155 8.71 -11.16 6.57
N PHE A 156 7.41 -11.22 6.29
CA PHE A 156 6.89 -11.95 5.14
C PHE A 156 7.34 -11.33 3.82
N THR A 157 7.36 -10.00 3.71
CA THR A 157 7.84 -9.33 2.49
C THR A 157 9.30 -9.64 2.23
N LYS A 158 10.15 -9.60 3.27
CA LYS A 158 11.57 -10.01 3.15
C LYS A 158 11.69 -11.47 2.72
N LYS A 159 10.94 -12.39 3.35
CA LYS A 159 10.97 -13.82 3.01
C LYS A 159 10.56 -14.06 1.54
N LEU A 160 9.52 -13.37 1.07
CA LEU A 160 9.10 -13.42 -0.34
C LEU A 160 10.16 -12.87 -1.28
N PHE A 161 10.79 -11.76 -0.93
CA PHE A 161 11.85 -11.17 -1.75
C PHE A 161 13.07 -12.09 -1.84
N ASP A 162 13.48 -12.69 -0.71
CA ASP A 162 14.56 -13.70 -0.66
C ASP A 162 14.26 -14.88 -1.59
N ILE A 163 13.02 -15.38 -1.62
CA ILE A 163 12.58 -16.45 -2.53
C ILE A 163 12.59 -15.97 -3.99
N LYS A 164 12.08 -14.76 -4.25
CA LYS A 164 11.99 -14.16 -5.58
C LYS A 164 13.36 -14.10 -6.27
N ILE A 165 14.39 -13.63 -5.56
CA ILE A 165 15.74 -13.39 -6.12
C ILE A 165 16.64 -14.63 -6.19
N ARG A 166 16.32 -15.73 -5.49
CA ARG A 166 17.09 -16.99 -5.56
C ARG A 166 16.90 -17.68 -6.92
N SER A 167 17.84 -18.52 -7.34
CA SER A 167 17.78 -19.26 -8.62
C SER A 167 17.35 -20.73 -8.49
N SER A 168 17.31 -21.30 -7.27
CA SER A 168 17.01 -22.72 -7.01
C SER A 168 15.54 -22.97 -6.65
N ALA A 169 15.11 -24.23 -6.71
CA ALA A 169 13.74 -24.72 -6.49
C ALA A 169 12.99 -24.01 -5.35
N LYS A 170 11.86 -23.39 -5.68
CA LYS A 170 11.13 -22.42 -4.84
C LYS A 170 9.77 -22.94 -4.35
N ASP A 171 9.26 -24.02 -4.94
CA ASP A 171 7.88 -24.49 -4.80
C ASP A 171 7.49 -24.81 -3.35
N PHE A 172 8.30 -25.63 -2.66
CA PHE A 172 8.00 -25.98 -1.28
C PHE A 172 8.05 -24.75 -0.34
N GLU A 173 9.03 -23.86 -0.53
CA GLU A 173 9.17 -22.66 0.29
C GLU A 173 8.00 -21.70 0.09
N ILE A 174 7.58 -21.47 -1.16
CA ILE A 174 6.49 -20.54 -1.47
C ILE A 174 5.13 -21.09 -0.98
N HIS A 175 4.88 -22.39 -1.12
CA HIS A 175 3.69 -23.03 -0.57
C HIS A 175 3.65 -22.98 0.96
N LYS A 176 4.80 -23.15 1.63
CA LYS A 176 4.90 -22.96 3.07
C LYS A 176 4.56 -21.52 3.47
N VAL A 177 5.08 -20.52 2.75
CA VAL A 177 4.74 -19.10 2.98
C VAL A 177 3.25 -18.85 2.78
N ARG A 178 2.65 -19.39 1.70
CA ARG A 178 1.21 -19.29 1.45
C ARG A 178 0.40 -19.80 2.64
N LYS A 179 0.73 -20.99 3.16
CA LYS A 179 0.04 -21.59 4.31
C LYS A 179 0.17 -20.72 5.57
N GLU A 180 1.39 -20.30 5.90
CA GLU A 180 1.67 -19.43 7.05
C GLU A 180 0.89 -18.11 6.96
N LEU A 181 0.81 -17.51 5.76
CA LEU A 181 0.03 -16.28 5.53
C LEU A 181 -1.46 -16.51 5.76
N LEU A 182 -2.03 -17.60 5.23
CA LEU A 182 -3.45 -17.89 5.38
C LEU A 182 -3.84 -18.08 6.86
N GLU A 183 -3.01 -18.78 7.63
CA GLU A 183 -3.22 -19.05 9.07
C GLU A 183 -2.97 -17.81 9.96
N SER A 184 -2.17 -16.85 9.51
CA SER A 184 -1.88 -15.63 10.26
C SER A 184 -3.09 -14.69 10.35
N LYS A 185 -3.47 -14.34 11.59
CA LYS A 185 -4.59 -13.42 11.90
C LYS A 185 -4.18 -11.94 11.99
N ALA A 186 -2.91 -11.65 12.27
CA ALA A 186 -2.41 -10.31 12.54
C ALA A 186 -1.35 -9.90 11.51
N ILE A 187 -1.79 -9.46 10.34
CA ILE A 187 -0.89 -8.98 9.29
C ILE A 187 -1.55 -7.91 8.42
N VAL A 188 -0.88 -6.75 8.31
CA VAL A 188 -1.27 -5.69 7.37
C VAL A 188 -0.89 -6.06 5.94
N ASN A 189 -1.60 -5.52 4.95
CA ASN A 189 -1.34 -5.78 3.52
C ASN A 189 -1.36 -7.28 3.15
N LYS A 190 -2.15 -8.11 3.85
CA LYS A 190 -2.25 -9.57 3.62
C LYS A 190 -2.56 -9.91 2.16
N LEU A 191 -3.50 -9.18 1.55
CA LEU A 191 -3.92 -9.41 0.17
C LEU A 191 -2.77 -9.19 -0.81
N TRP A 192 -2.03 -8.09 -0.66
CA TRP A 192 -0.84 -7.84 -1.49
C TRP A 192 0.21 -8.95 -1.34
N LEU A 193 0.46 -9.44 -0.12
CA LEU A 193 1.39 -10.56 0.10
C LEU A 193 0.91 -11.85 -0.60
N LEU A 194 -0.39 -12.16 -0.53
CA LEU A 194 -0.96 -13.32 -1.21
C LEU A 194 -0.88 -13.18 -2.74
N ASP A 195 -1.06 -11.97 -3.27
CA ASP A 195 -0.88 -11.71 -4.70
C ASP A 195 0.59 -11.91 -5.12
N LYS A 196 1.56 -11.41 -4.34
CA LYS A 196 3.00 -11.66 -4.58
C LYS A 196 3.35 -13.15 -4.52
N VAL A 197 2.75 -13.91 -3.60
CA VAL A 197 2.90 -15.37 -3.55
C VAL A 197 2.42 -16.00 -4.86
N THR A 198 1.22 -15.65 -5.33
CA THR A 198 0.67 -16.16 -6.60
C THR A 198 1.56 -15.80 -7.78
N GLU A 199 2.07 -14.56 -7.85
CA GLU A 199 2.99 -14.16 -8.92
C GLU A 199 4.28 -14.98 -8.91
N ILE A 200 4.87 -15.21 -7.74
CA ILE A 200 6.07 -16.03 -7.61
C ILE A 200 5.76 -17.47 -8.04
N GLU A 201 4.67 -18.08 -7.56
CA GLU A 201 4.25 -19.43 -7.96
C GLU A 201 4.08 -19.57 -9.49
N ASN A 202 3.43 -18.58 -10.13
CA ASN A 202 3.24 -18.58 -11.58
C ASN A 202 4.54 -18.38 -12.38
N SER A 203 5.59 -17.87 -11.73
CA SER A 203 6.91 -17.67 -12.35
C SER A 203 7.83 -18.90 -12.23
N LEU A 204 7.41 -19.93 -11.49
CA LEU A 204 8.21 -21.14 -11.30
C LEU A 204 8.10 -22.03 -12.54
N PRO A 205 9.23 -22.61 -13.01
CA PRO A 205 9.17 -23.65 -14.02
C PRO A 205 8.49 -24.88 -13.40
N GLY A 206 7.42 -25.36 -14.05
CA GLY A 206 6.67 -26.56 -13.64
C GLY A 206 7.42 -27.86 -13.83
#